data_AF-A0A6A5AFW7-F1
#
_entry.id   AF-A0A6A5AFW7-F1
#
_cell.length_a   1.000
_cell.length_b   1.000
_cell.length_c   1.000
_cell.angle_alpha   90.00
_cell.angle_beta   90.00
_cell.angle_gamma   90.00
#
_symmetry.space_group_name_H-M   'P 1'
#
loop_
_entity.id
_entity.type
_entity.pdbx_description
1 polymer ?
#
loop_
_entity_poly.entity_id
_entity_poly.type
_entity_poly.pdbx_seq_one_letter_code
_entity_poly.pdbx_strand_id
1 'polypeptide(L)'
;YKKLTNAQRSGLNQIPNRRFTLWWSPTINRANVYVGFQVQLDLTGIFMHGKIPTLKISLIQIFRAHLWQKIHESLVMDLCQVFDQELDALSIENVQKETIHPRKSYKMNSSCADILLFASYKWQMGRPSLLHDIKDSVADGGATSTKYWIDVQLRWGDFDSHDIERYARAKFLDYTTDNMTIYPSPTGANPAMYVLRERIRKGLQLYSSEPTEPYLSSQNYGELFSNQIIWFVDDTNVYRVTIHKTFEGNLTTKPINGAIFIFNPRTGQLFLKIIHTSVWAGQKRLGQLAKWKTAEEVAALIRSLPVEEQPKQIIVTRKGMLDPLEVHLLDFPNIVIKGSELQLPFQACLKVEKFGDLILRAIEPQMVLFNIYDDWLSTITSYTAFSRLILILRALHVSQDRTKLLLRPDATTITQDHHIWPSLSDEAWLQLEVSLKDLILNDYGKKNNVNVASLTQSEIRDIILGMEISAPSLQ
;
A
#
# COMPACT_ATOMS: atom_id res chain seq x y z
N TYR A 1 -24.59 11.77 -15.27
CA TYR A 1 -23.35 12.39 -15.80
C TYR A 1 -23.02 13.67 -15.03
N LYS A 2 -21.77 13.88 -14.60
CA LYS A 2 -21.35 15.12 -13.93
C LYS A 2 -21.33 16.29 -14.95
N LYS A 3 -21.77 17.48 -14.53
CA LYS A 3 -21.67 18.70 -15.35
C LYS A 3 -20.21 19.17 -15.34
N LEU A 4 -19.54 18.99 -16.48
CA LEU A 4 -18.13 19.35 -16.67
C LEU A 4 -18.00 20.58 -17.56
N THR A 5 -16.94 21.37 -17.35
CA THR A 5 -16.59 22.49 -18.23
C THR A 5 -16.09 21.99 -19.58
N ASN A 6 -16.13 22.84 -20.61
CA ASN A 6 -15.63 22.50 -21.95
C ASN A 6 -14.13 22.15 -21.93
N ALA A 7 -13.34 22.81 -21.08
CA ALA A 7 -11.93 22.48 -20.85
C ALA A 7 -11.74 21.07 -20.27
N GLN A 8 -12.56 20.67 -19.29
CA GLN A 8 -12.53 19.32 -18.73
C GLN A 8 -12.89 18.25 -19.77
N ARG A 9 -13.86 18.53 -20.65
CA ARG A 9 -14.25 17.62 -21.74
C ARG A 9 -13.11 17.42 -22.75
N SER A 10 -12.39 18.49 -23.09
CA SER A 10 -11.20 18.38 -23.95
C SER A 10 -10.13 17.45 -23.35
N GLY A 11 -9.91 17.53 -22.03
CA GLY A 11 -9.01 16.60 -21.32
C GLY A 11 -9.48 15.14 -21.35
N LEU A 12 -10.79 14.89 -21.25
CA LEU A 12 -11.35 13.53 -21.33
C LEU A 12 -11.13 12.88 -22.70
N ASN A 13 -11.21 13.67 -23.79
CA ASN A 13 -10.97 13.19 -25.14
C ASN A 13 -9.52 12.72 -25.38
N GLN A 14 -8.58 13.09 -24.51
CA GLN A 14 -7.18 12.63 -24.60
C GLN A 14 -6.96 11.25 -23.96
N ILE A 15 -7.87 10.76 -23.11
CA ILE A 15 -7.69 9.49 -22.37
C ILE A 15 -7.55 8.28 -23.31
N PRO A 16 -8.41 8.09 -24.34
CA PRO A 16 -8.25 6.97 -25.27
C PRO A 16 -6.91 7.00 -26.02
N ASN A 17 -6.46 8.19 -26.42
CA ASN A 17 -5.19 8.38 -27.10
C ASN A 17 -4.01 8.01 -26.19
N ARG A 18 -4.08 8.32 -24.89
CA ARG A 18 -3.05 7.90 -23.93
C ARG A 18 -2.93 6.39 -23.79
N ARG A 19 -4.06 5.66 -23.82
CA ARG A 19 -4.07 4.19 -23.80
C ARG A 19 -3.45 3.61 -25.07
N PHE A 20 -3.87 4.11 -26.23
CA PHE A 20 -3.31 3.71 -27.52
C PHE A 20 -1.79 3.96 -27.60
N THR A 21 -1.35 5.17 -27.22
CA THR A 21 0.08 5.51 -27.22
C THR A 21 0.88 4.63 -26.26
N LEU A 22 0.33 4.28 -25.09
CA LEU A 22 1.02 3.41 -24.13
C LEU A 22 1.11 1.96 -24.67
N TRP A 23 0.04 1.44 -25.24
CA TRP A 23 0.00 0.08 -25.81
C TRP A 23 1.04 -0.10 -26.92
N TRP A 24 1.06 0.83 -27.87
CA TRP A 24 2.02 0.81 -28.99
C TRP A 24 3.36 1.47 -28.66
N SER A 25 3.62 1.76 -27.38
CA SER A 25 4.83 2.50 -26.98
C SER A 25 6.15 1.86 -27.41
N PRO A 26 6.33 0.52 -27.43
CA PRO A 26 7.58 -0.09 -27.89
C PRO A 26 7.85 0.16 -29.39
N THR A 27 6.80 0.31 -30.20
CA THR A 27 6.91 0.57 -31.64
C THR A 27 6.93 2.06 -31.96
N ILE A 28 6.21 2.88 -31.17
CA ILE A 28 6.18 4.33 -31.35
C ILE A 28 7.48 4.96 -30.86
N ASN A 29 7.94 4.65 -29.64
CA ASN A 29 9.13 5.23 -29.04
C ASN A 29 10.36 4.38 -29.32
N ARG A 30 10.86 4.40 -30.55
CA ARG A 30 12.03 3.62 -30.99
C ARG A 30 13.07 4.45 -31.71
N ALA A 31 14.33 4.06 -31.57
CA ALA A 31 15.48 4.76 -32.14
C ALA A 31 15.41 4.89 -33.67
N ASN A 32 14.87 3.88 -34.37
CA ASN A 32 14.83 3.85 -35.83
C ASN A 32 13.69 4.71 -36.45
N VAL A 33 12.75 5.22 -35.65
CA VAL A 33 11.59 6.00 -36.15
C VAL A 33 11.78 7.49 -35.99
N TYR A 34 12.45 7.94 -34.93
CA TYR A 34 12.70 9.35 -34.68
C TYR A 34 14.18 9.68 -34.81
N VAL A 35 14.51 10.55 -35.76
CA VAL A 35 15.84 11.16 -35.86
C VAL A 35 15.87 12.36 -34.89
N GLY A 36 16.54 12.21 -33.75
CA GLY A 36 16.58 13.27 -32.73
C GLY A 36 17.39 12.94 -31.48
N PHE A 37 17.46 13.91 -30.57
CA PHE A 37 18.15 13.76 -29.29
C PHE A 37 17.36 12.86 -28.34
N GLN A 38 18.01 11.75 -27.95
CA GLN A 38 17.51 10.84 -26.93
C GLN A 38 17.52 11.51 -25.56
N VAL A 39 16.37 11.55 -24.88
CA VAL A 39 16.23 12.15 -23.55
C VAL A 39 15.82 11.10 -22.54
N GLN A 40 16.58 11.00 -21.45
CA GLN A 40 16.23 10.14 -20.33
C GLN A 40 15.08 10.75 -19.50
N LEU A 41 14.11 9.92 -19.11
CA LEU A 41 13.02 10.33 -18.24
C LEU A 41 13.46 10.34 -16.77
N ASP A 42 13.15 11.44 -16.07
CA ASP A 42 13.55 11.65 -14.67
C ASP A 42 13.27 10.44 -13.77
N LEU A 43 14.28 10.06 -12.98
CA LEU A 43 14.24 8.96 -11.99
C LEU A 43 13.97 7.56 -12.58
N THR A 44 14.14 7.38 -13.89
CA THR A 44 13.95 6.08 -14.57
C THR A 44 15.05 5.83 -15.60
N GLY A 45 15.25 4.57 -15.95
CA GLY A 45 16.14 4.18 -17.05
C GLY A 45 15.53 4.29 -18.45
N ILE A 46 14.38 4.97 -18.57
CA ILE A 46 13.62 5.04 -19.82
C ILE A 46 14.16 6.18 -20.67
N PHE A 47 14.42 5.87 -21.94
CA PHE A 47 14.78 6.88 -22.93
C PHE A 47 13.61 7.17 -23.86
N MET A 48 13.37 8.45 -24.13
CA MET A 48 12.44 8.91 -25.15
C MET A 48 13.21 9.39 -26.38
N HIS A 49 12.88 8.83 -27.54
CA HIS A 49 13.49 9.16 -28.83
C HIS A 49 12.82 10.35 -29.53
N GLY A 50 11.63 10.75 -29.06
CA GLY A 50 10.89 11.90 -29.59
C GLY A 50 10.04 12.59 -28.51
N LYS A 51 9.60 13.81 -28.80
CA LYS A 51 8.69 14.55 -27.91
C LYS A 51 7.26 14.02 -28.08
N ILE A 52 6.91 12.98 -27.30
CA ILE A 52 5.57 12.38 -27.27
C ILE A 52 4.96 12.64 -25.88
N PRO A 53 4.23 13.77 -25.67
CA PRO A 53 3.77 14.17 -24.35
C PRO A 53 2.81 13.15 -23.71
N THR A 54 1.92 12.54 -24.49
CA THR A 54 0.96 11.54 -24.00
C THR A 54 1.66 10.30 -23.43
N LEU A 55 2.72 9.83 -24.10
CA LEU A 55 3.55 8.72 -23.64
C LEU A 55 4.32 9.11 -22.37
N LYS A 56 4.97 10.28 -22.38
CA LYS A 56 5.71 10.81 -21.22
C LYS A 56 4.84 10.82 -19.96
N ILE A 57 3.61 11.34 -20.06
CA ILE A 57 2.68 11.39 -18.91
C ILE A 57 2.34 9.98 -18.44
N SER A 58 2.09 9.04 -19.35
CA SER A 58 1.76 7.65 -18.98
C SER A 58 2.93 6.93 -18.30
N LEU A 59 4.16 7.07 -18.79
CA LEU A 59 5.35 6.45 -18.20
C LEU A 59 5.68 7.06 -16.82
N ILE A 60 5.57 8.39 -16.66
CA ILE A 60 5.70 9.04 -15.34
C ILE A 60 4.66 8.51 -14.36
N GLN A 61 3.41 8.29 -14.80
CA GLN A 61 2.36 7.73 -13.95
C GLN A 61 2.65 6.28 -13.54
N ILE A 62 3.21 5.47 -14.44
CA ILE A 62 3.61 4.09 -14.16
C ILE A 62 4.75 4.07 -13.13
N PHE A 63 5.79 4.86 -13.33
CA PHE A 63 6.99 4.86 -12.48
C PHE A 63 6.96 5.88 -11.32
N ARG A 64 5.79 6.44 -11.01
CA ARG A 64 5.61 7.38 -9.87
C ARG A 64 5.99 6.74 -8.53
N ALA A 65 6.33 7.59 -7.57
CA ALA A 65 6.74 7.22 -6.21
C ALA A 65 8.01 6.35 -6.19
N HIS A 66 9.00 6.75 -7.00
CA HIS A 66 10.33 6.13 -7.06
C HIS A 66 10.29 4.63 -7.41
N LEU A 67 9.30 4.19 -8.19
CA LEU A 67 9.08 2.77 -8.44
C LEU A 67 10.31 2.09 -9.08
N TRP A 68 11.01 2.77 -9.98
CA TRP A 68 12.22 2.23 -10.61
C TRP A 68 13.30 1.87 -9.58
N GLN A 69 13.55 2.77 -8.63
CA GLN A 69 14.51 2.56 -7.54
C GLN A 69 14.05 1.42 -6.63
N LYS A 70 12.75 1.37 -6.29
CA LYS A 70 12.18 0.32 -5.44
C LYS A 70 12.23 -1.07 -6.08
N ILE A 71 12.01 -1.17 -7.40
CA ILE A 71 12.15 -2.43 -8.13
C ILE A 71 13.60 -2.93 -8.03
N HIS A 72 14.56 -2.05 -8.29
CA HIS A 72 15.97 -2.41 -8.22
C HIS A 72 16.34 -2.89 -6.80
N GLU A 73 15.98 -2.10 -5.79
CA GLU A 73 16.24 -2.41 -4.38
C GLU A 73 15.61 -3.74 -3.94
N SER A 74 14.34 -3.98 -4.31
CA SER A 74 13.62 -5.22 -4.00
C SER A 74 14.34 -6.43 -4.59
N LEU A 75 14.75 -6.37 -5.86
CA LEU A 75 15.45 -7.49 -6.51
C LEU A 75 16.81 -7.77 -5.88
N VAL A 76 17.56 -6.72 -5.52
CA VAL A 76 18.85 -6.88 -4.83
C VAL A 76 18.63 -7.56 -3.47
N MET A 77 17.60 -7.16 -2.72
CA MET A 77 17.25 -7.78 -1.44
C MET A 77 16.82 -9.23 -1.59
N ASP A 78 15.98 -9.56 -2.57
CA ASP A 78 15.53 -10.92 -2.83
C ASP A 78 16.72 -11.83 -3.17
N LEU A 79 17.66 -11.36 -4.00
CA LEU A 79 18.89 -12.09 -4.30
C LEU A 79 19.75 -12.30 -3.05
N CYS A 80 19.95 -11.28 -2.21
CA CYS A 80 20.66 -11.44 -0.95
C CYS A 80 20.04 -12.54 -0.07
N GLN A 81 18.71 -12.54 0.08
CA GLN A 81 18.01 -13.56 0.88
C GLN A 81 18.19 -14.97 0.32
N VAL A 82 18.20 -15.12 -1.01
CA VAL A 82 18.48 -16.42 -1.65
C VAL A 82 19.92 -16.86 -1.38
N PHE A 83 20.90 -15.97 -1.51
CA PHE A 83 22.30 -16.32 -1.20
C PHE A 83 22.53 -16.63 0.28
N ASP A 84 21.85 -15.93 1.20
CA ASP A 84 21.90 -16.20 2.64
C ASP A 84 21.35 -17.59 3.00
N GLN A 85 20.43 -18.14 2.20
CA GLN A 85 19.91 -19.50 2.39
C GLN A 85 20.85 -20.59 1.86
N GLU A 86 21.77 -20.24 0.95
CA GLU A 86 22.64 -21.16 0.22
C GLU A 86 24.13 -21.02 0.59
N LEU A 87 24.43 -20.45 1.77
CA LEU A 87 25.80 -20.18 2.22
C LEU A 87 26.68 -21.44 2.22
N ASP A 88 26.21 -22.51 2.86
CA ASP A 88 26.96 -23.76 3.01
C ASP A 88 27.13 -24.47 1.67
N ALA A 89 26.06 -24.54 0.87
CA ALA A 89 26.06 -25.24 -0.42
C ALA A 89 27.01 -24.60 -1.43
N LEU A 90 27.12 -23.26 -1.42
CA LEU A 90 27.96 -22.49 -2.34
C LEU A 90 29.35 -22.13 -1.76
N SER A 91 29.64 -22.55 -0.51
CA SER A 91 30.88 -22.19 0.20
C SER A 91 31.09 -20.66 0.27
N ILE A 92 30.02 -19.94 0.62
CA ILE A 92 30.03 -18.49 0.84
C ILE A 92 30.27 -18.25 2.34
N GLU A 93 31.30 -17.45 2.66
CA GLU A 93 31.57 -16.98 4.02
C GLU A 93 30.59 -15.88 4.44
N ASN A 94 30.33 -14.94 3.53
CA ASN A 94 29.47 -13.79 3.82
C ASN A 94 28.84 -13.23 2.53
N VAL A 95 27.59 -12.79 2.63
CA VAL A 95 26.86 -12.04 1.60
C VAL A 95 26.74 -10.61 2.07
N GLN A 96 27.45 -9.70 1.42
CA GLN A 96 27.41 -8.28 1.74
C GLN A 96 26.62 -7.51 0.71
N LYS A 97 25.53 -6.87 1.13
CA LYS A 97 24.86 -5.86 0.31
C LYS A 97 25.63 -4.55 0.37
N GLU A 98 25.99 -4.01 -0.78
CA GLU A 98 26.73 -2.77 -0.89
C GLU A 98 25.82 -1.54 -0.67
N THR A 99 26.40 -0.49 -0.09
CA THR A 99 25.69 0.79 0.08
C THR A 99 25.80 1.60 -1.21
N ILE A 100 24.76 1.50 -2.03
CA ILE A 100 24.74 2.14 -3.35
C ILE A 100 24.18 3.57 -3.31
N HIS A 101 24.61 4.39 -4.27
CA HIS A 101 24.03 5.71 -4.44
C HIS A 101 22.56 5.59 -4.92
N PRO A 102 21.59 6.36 -4.38
CA PRO A 102 20.16 6.22 -4.71
C PRO A 102 19.81 6.38 -6.19
N ARG A 103 20.71 7.01 -6.97
CA ARG A 103 20.55 7.23 -8.41
C ARG A 103 21.18 6.15 -9.29
N LYS A 104 21.88 5.16 -8.70
CA LYS A 104 22.57 4.08 -9.43
C LYS A 104 21.61 3.32 -10.35
N SER A 105 20.44 2.96 -9.83
CA SER A 105 19.45 2.14 -10.54
C SER A 105 19.03 2.66 -11.92
N TYR A 106 19.14 3.96 -12.20
CA TYR A 106 18.85 4.58 -13.49
C TYR A 106 20.04 5.33 -14.09
N LYS A 107 21.26 5.05 -13.62
CA LYS A 107 22.49 5.56 -14.22
C LYS A 107 22.98 4.56 -15.27
N MET A 108 22.90 4.96 -16.54
CA MET A 108 23.13 4.04 -17.67
C MET A 108 24.55 4.05 -18.23
N ASN A 109 25.38 5.01 -17.78
CA ASN A 109 26.74 5.20 -18.27
C ASN A 109 27.82 4.55 -17.39
N SER A 110 27.59 4.40 -16.09
CA SER A 110 28.47 3.65 -15.21
C SER A 110 27.71 3.08 -14.02
N SER A 111 28.29 2.06 -13.38
CA SER A 111 27.63 1.30 -12.31
C SER A 111 28.59 1.04 -11.13
N CYS A 112 28.14 0.25 -10.16
CA CYS A 112 28.91 -0.30 -9.05
C CYS A 112 28.27 -1.63 -8.61
N ALA A 113 28.99 -2.47 -7.86
CA ALA A 113 28.40 -3.71 -7.32
C ALA A 113 27.19 -3.41 -6.40
N ASP A 114 26.18 -4.28 -6.43
CA ASP A 114 25.06 -4.29 -5.47
C ASP A 114 25.27 -5.28 -4.35
N ILE A 115 25.82 -6.45 -4.70
CA ILE A 115 26.07 -7.55 -3.77
C ILE A 115 27.52 -7.98 -3.96
N LEU A 116 28.20 -8.25 -2.85
CA LEU A 116 29.54 -8.81 -2.81
C LEU A 116 29.52 -10.10 -2.00
N LEU A 117 29.85 -11.21 -2.64
CA LEU A 117 30.00 -12.51 -2.01
C LEU A 117 31.46 -12.75 -1.66
N PHE A 118 31.70 -13.25 -0.46
CA PHE A 118 33.02 -13.67 0.02
C PHE A 118 33.09 -15.18 0.05
N ALA A 119 34.10 -15.78 -0.58
CA ALA A 119 34.30 -17.22 -0.57
C ALA A 119 34.95 -17.66 0.73
N SER A 120 34.52 -18.79 1.31
CA SER A 120 35.17 -19.37 2.50
C SER A 120 36.63 -19.79 2.24
N TYR A 121 37.00 -20.03 0.98
CA TYR A 121 38.37 -20.32 0.58
C TYR A 121 38.72 -19.68 -0.77
N LYS A 122 38.44 -20.36 -1.88
CA LYS A 122 38.64 -19.86 -3.25
C LYS A 122 37.65 -20.55 -4.16
N TRP A 123 37.01 -19.76 -5.03
CA TRP A 123 36.21 -20.31 -6.11
C TRP A 123 37.02 -20.43 -7.39
N GLN A 124 36.83 -21.53 -8.11
CA GLN A 124 37.26 -21.66 -9.49
C GLN A 124 36.18 -21.06 -10.39
N MET A 125 36.51 -19.98 -11.09
CA MET A 125 35.55 -19.25 -11.90
C MET A 125 35.63 -19.66 -13.38
N GLY A 126 34.48 -19.79 -14.03
CA GLY A 126 34.40 -19.92 -15.48
C GLY A 126 34.77 -18.62 -16.20
N ARG A 127 34.92 -18.70 -17.53
CA ARG A 127 34.95 -17.50 -18.38
C ARG A 127 33.55 -16.85 -18.40
N PRO A 128 33.44 -15.54 -18.64
CA PRO A 128 32.12 -14.90 -18.76
C PRO A 128 31.26 -15.60 -19.83
N SER A 129 30.11 -16.14 -19.40
CA SER A 129 29.11 -16.84 -20.21
C SER A 129 27.73 -16.21 -19.99
N LEU A 130 26.74 -16.59 -20.82
CA LEU A 130 25.35 -16.20 -20.62
C LEU A 130 24.69 -17.09 -19.57
N LEU A 131 23.63 -16.58 -18.94
CA LEU A 131 22.91 -17.27 -17.85
C LEU A 131 22.37 -18.66 -18.24
N HIS A 132 22.03 -18.86 -19.52
CA HIS A 132 21.45 -20.10 -20.03
C HIS A 132 22.48 -21.01 -20.74
N ASP A 133 23.76 -20.63 -20.75
CA ASP A 133 24.80 -21.48 -21.35
C ASP A 133 24.99 -22.73 -20.49
N ILE A 134 24.87 -23.91 -21.12
CA ILE A 134 24.87 -25.22 -20.40
C ILE A 134 26.30 -25.77 -20.23
N LYS A 135 27.25 -25.27 -21.01
CA LYS A 135 28.64 -25.74 -21.01
C LYS A 135 29.57 -24.70 -20.41
N ASP A 136 29.66 -24.69 -19.09
CA ASP A 136 30.73 -23.98 -18.40
C ASP A 136 31.99 -24.85 -18.43
N SER A 137 32.93 -24.49 -19.30
CA SER A 137 34.26 -25.10 -19.29
C SER A 137 35.07 -24.52 -18.11
N VAL A 138 34.74 -24.94 -16.88
CA VAL A 138 35.56 -24.67 -15.67
C VAL A 138 37.00 -25.16 -15.87
N ALA A 139 37.18 -26.15 -16.75
CA ALA A 139 38.44 -26.85 -17.02
C ALA A 139 39.50 -26.07 -17.82
N ASP A 140 39.15 -24.99 -18.55
CA ASP A 140 40.10 -24.32 -19.46
C ASP A 140 40.47 -22.89 -19.00
N GLY A 141 41.29 -22.82 -17.94
CA GLY A 141 42.03 -21.61 -17.56
C GLY A 141 41.26 -20.59 -16.72
N GLY A 142 40.33 -21.04 -15.88
CA GLY A 142 39.56 -20.20 -14.98
C GLY A 142 40.40 -19.46 -13.94
N ALA A 143 40.16 -18.17 -13.75
CA ALA A 143 40.78 -17.40 -12.67
C ALA A 143 40.23 -17.86 -11.32
N THR A 144 41.07 -17.90 -10.28
CA THR A 144 40.59 -18.11 -8.90
C THR A 144 40.29 -16.77 -8.25
N SER A 145 39.15 -16.66 -7.57
CA SER A 145 38.78 -15.44 -6.83
C SER A 145 38.20 -15.78 -5.45
N THR A 146 38.38 -14.86 -4.52
CA THR A 146 37.78 -14.90 -3.18
C THR A 146 36.58 -13.95 -3.05
N LYS A 147 36.35 -13.10 -4.05
CA LYS A 147 35.28 -12.10 -4.07
C LYS A 147 34.50 -12.18 -5.36
N TYR A 148 33.18 -12.23 -5.28
CA TYR A 148 32.31 -12.26 -6.45
C TYR A 148 31.24 -11.17 -6.34
N TRP A 149 31.21 -10.24 -7.30
CA TRP A 149 30.22 -9.16 -7.28
C TRP A 149 29.02 -9.47 -8.17
N ILE A 150 27.87 -8.89 -7.82
CA ILE A 150 26.66 -8.93 -8.63
C ILE A 150 26.18 -7.49 -8.82
N ASP A 151 25.85 -7.14 -10.06
CA ASP A 151 25.30 -5.84 -10.44
C ASP A 151 23.97 -6.03 -11.19
N VAL A 152 22.87 -5.62 -10.58
CA VAL A 152 21.52 -5.79 -11.11
C VAL A 152 21.16 -4.59 -12.00
N GLN A 153 20.94 -4.85 -13.29
CA GLN A 153 20.56 -3.80 -14.24
C GLN A 153 19.08 -3.87 -14.62
N LEU A 154 18.40 -2.73 -14.54
CA LEU A 154 17.04 -2.58 -15.01
C LEU A 154 17.03 -1.97 -16.41
N ARG A 155 16.20 -2.51 -17.31
CA ARG A 155 16.07 -1.98 -18.67
C ARG A 155 14.61 -1.86 -19.09
N TRP A 156 14.31 -0.76 -19.77
CA TRP A 156 13.07 -0.59 -20.52
C TRP A 156 13.36 -0.64 -22.02
N GLY A 157 13.16 -1.82 -22.62
CA GLY A 157 13.41 -2.05 -24.04
C GLY A 157 12.36 -1.42 -24.96
N ASP A 158 12.73 -1.25 -26.22
CA ASP A 158 11.82 -0.91 -27.32
C ASP A 158 11.73 -2.07 -28.33
N PHE A 159 10.96 -1.92 -29.40
CA PHE A 159 10.81 -2.97 -30.40
C PHE A 159 12.14 -3.35 -31.08
N ASP A 160 13.05 -2.39 -31.26
CA ASP A 160 14.33 -2.61 -31.94
C ASP A 160 15.37 -3.27 -31.03
N SER A 161 15.32 -2.98 -29.73
CA SER A 161 16.35 -3.34 -28.76
C SER A 161 15.73 -3.82 -27.45
N HIS A 162 15.29 -5.07 -27.47
CA HIS A 162 14.71 -5.79 -26.32
C HIS A 162 15.42 -7.11 -26.00
N ASP A 163 16.41 -7.51 -26.80
CA ASP A 163 17.28 -8.65 -26.50
C ASP A 163 18.09 -8.35 -25.22
N ILE A 164 17.77 -9.08 -24.16
CA ILE A 164 18.33 -8.86 -22.82
C ILE A 164 19.70 -9.51 -22.66
N GLU A 165 19.96 -10.64 -23.33
CA GLU A 165 21.24 -11.35 -23.27
C GLU A 165 22.34 -10.52 -23.93
N ARG A 166 22.05 -10.02 -25.14
CA ARG A 166 22.97 -9.13 -25.85
C ARG A 166 23.25 -7.87 -25.05
N TYR A 167 22.25 -7.32 -24.37
CA TYR A 167 22.40 -6.14 -23.53
C TYR A 167 23.24 -6.40 -22.28
N ALA A 168 22.96 -7.48 -21.55
CA ALA A 168 23.70 -7.87 -20.35
C ALA A 168 25.18 -8.08 -20.69
N ARG A 169 25.48 -8.79 -21.78
CA ARG A 169 26.84 -8.99 -22.26
C ARG A 169 27.52 -7.68 -22.65
N ALA A 170 26.86 -6.83 -23.43
CA ALA A 170 27.42 -5.54 -23.84
C ALA A 170 27.74 -4.66 -22.62
N LYS A 171 26.82 -4.55 -21.67
CA LYS A 171 27.01 -3.77 -20.44
C LYS A 171 28.08 -4.35 -19.53
N PHE A 172 28.14 -5.67 -19.38
CA PHE A 172 29.20 -6.33 -18.63
C PHE A 172 30.58 -5.97 -19.20
N LEU A 173 30.76 -6.07 -20.52
CA LEU A 173 32.02 -5.72 -21.19
C LEU A 173 32.33 -4.22 -21.08
N ASP A 174 31.35 -3.36 -21.34
CA ASP A 174 31.51 -1.90 -21.21
C ASP A 174 31.95 -1.52 -19.78
N TYR A 175 31.28 -2.03 -18.75
CA TYR A 175 31.55 -1.66 -17.36
C TYR A 175 32.82 -2.27 -16.78
N THR A 176 33.24 -3.43 -17.25
CA THR A 176 34.48 -4.08 -16.77
C THR A 176 35.73 -3.58 -17.48
N THR A 177 35.59 -2.97 -18.66
CA THR A 177 36.70 -2.39 -19.43
C THR A 177 36.84 -0.88 -19.28
N ASP A 178 35.76 -0.18 -18.92
CA ASP A 178 35.76 1.27 -18.69
C ASP A 178 36.33 1.63 -17.30
N ASN A 179 37.14 2.68 -17.24
CA ASN A 179 37.76 3.19 -16.01
C ASN A 179 36.76 3.97 -15.12
N MET A 180 35.58 4.32 -15.64
CA MET A 180 34.54 5.05 -14.88
C MET A 180 33.74 4.16 -13.93
N THR A 181 33.75 2.85 -14.14
CA THR A 181 33.08 1.86 -13.30
C THR A 181 34.14 1.06 -12.54
N ILE A 182 33.99 0.94 -11.23
CA ILE A 182 34.96 0.24 -10.39
C ILE A 182 34.22 -0.89 -9.67
N TYR A 183 34.66 -2.12 -9.91
CA TYR A 183 34.18 -3.30 -9.19
C TYR A 183 35.23 -3.80 -8.17
N PRO A 184 34.81 -4.41 -7.05
CA PRO A 184 35.72 -4.90 -6.02
C PRO A 184 36.64 -6.06 -6.43
N SER A 185 36.30 -6.77 -7.52
CA SER A 185 37.07 -7.88 -8.07
C SER A 185 36.84 -7.98 -9.58
N PRO A 186 37.71 -8.69 -10.34
CA PRO A 186 37.51 -8.90 -11.78
C PRO A 186 36.44 -9.96 -12.10
N THR A 187 35.86 -10.61 -11.08
CA THR A 187 34.90 -11.72 -11.23
C THR A 187 33.54 -11.33 -10.68
N GLY A 188 32.52 -11.38 -11.52
CA GLY A 188 31.15 -11.09 -11.11
C GLY A 188 30.14 -11.31 -12.23
N ALA A 189 28.87 -11.02 -11.94
CA ALA A 189 27.75 -11.16 -12.87
C ALA A 189 26.94 -9.88 -12.99
N ASN A 190 26.36 -9.67 -14.17
CA ASN A 190 25.46 -8.55 -14.45
C ASN A 190 24.09 -9.07 -14.95
N PRO A 191 23.22 -9.58 -14.04
CA PRO A 191 21.86 -9.99 -14.42
C PRO A 191 21.02 -8.76 -14.79
N ALA A 192 20.34 -8.84 -15.94
CA ALA A 192 19.42 -7.80 -16.39
C ALA A 192 17.99 -8.33 -16.46
N MET A 193 17.03 -7.57 -15.94
CA MET A 193 15.63 -8.02 -15.79
C MET A 193 14.62 -7.08 -16.44
N TYR A 194 13.53 -7.66 -16.94
CA TYR A 194 12.35 -6.93 -17.40
C TYR A 194 11.27 -6.99 -16.31
N VAL A 195 10.90 -5.84 -15.76
CA VAL A 195 9.94 -5.79 -14.65
C VAL A 195 8.76 -4.90 -14.97
N LEU A 196 7.61 -5.33 -14.45
CA LEU A 196 6.38 -4.60 -14.12
C LEU A 196 5.16 -5.06 -14.94
N ARG A 197 4.31 -5.90 -14.36
CA ARG A 197 3.07 -6.37 -15.03
C ARG A 197 1.84 -5.56 -14.61
N GLU A 198 1.67 -5.29 -13.31
CA GLU A 198 0.37 -4.86 -12.79
C GLU A 198 0.02 -3.38 -13.03
N ARG A 199 0.98 -2.46 -12.87
CA ARG A 199 0.75 -1.04 -13.23
C ARG A 199 0.62 -0.82 -14.73
N ILE A 200 1.32 -1.64 -15.54
CA ILE A 200 1.17 -1.64 -16.99
C ILE A 200 -0.24 -2.11 -17.34
N ARG A 201 -0.73 -3.22 -16.75
CA ARG A 201 -2.11 -3.70 -16.92
C ARG A 201 -3.14 -2.61 -16.60
N LYS A 202 -3.02 -1.93 -15.44
CA LYS A 202 -3.90 -0.80 -15.07
C LYS A 202 -3.83 0.37 -16.06
N GLY A 203 -2.64 0.75 -16.53
CA GLY A 203 -2.46 1.81 -17.53
C GLY A 203 -3.02 1.45 -18.92
N LEU A 204 -2.95 0.18 -19.29
CA LEU A 204 -3.48 -0.38 -20.53
C LEU A 204 -4.96 -0.78 -20.42
N GLN A 205 -5.54 -0.75 -19.21
CA GLN A 205 -6.89 -1.22 -18.90
C GLN A 205 -7.10 -2.69 -19.29
N LEU A 206 -6.07 -3.52 -19.09
CA LEU A 206 -6.17 -4.96 -19.26
C LEU A 206 -6.71 -5.56 -17.96
N TYR A 207 -7.82 -6.27 -18.07
CA TYR A 207 -8.38 -7.05 -16.96
C TYR A 207 -8.08 -8.51 -17.23
N SER A 208 -7.29 -9.15 -16.36
CA SER A 208 -7.13 -10.61 -16.33
C SER A 208 -8.04 -11.17 -15.24
N SER A 209 -8.72 -12.28 -15.54
CA SER A 209 -9.45 -13.09 -14.56
C SER A 209 -8.50 -13.93 -13.70
N GLU A 210 -7.36 -13.38 -13.28
CA GLU A 210 -6.51 -14.07 -12.32
C GLU A 210 -7.25 -14.09 -10.97
N PRO A 211 -7.24 -15.22 -10.23
CA PRO A 211 -7.88 -15.28 -8.93
C PRO A 211 -7.12 -14.36 -7.97
N THR A 212 -7.64 -13.14 -7.79
CA THR A 212 -7.20 -12.25 -6.72
C THR A 212 -7.56 -12.88 -5.39
N GLU A 213 -6.75 -12.65 -4.36
CA GLU A 213 -7.19 -13.00 -3.00
C GLU A 213 -8.58 -12.40 -2.73
N PRO A 214 -9.51 -13.20 -2.17
CA PRO A 214 -10.87 -12.74 -1.94
C PRO A 214 -10.85 -11.60 -0.93
N TYR A 215 -11.62 -10.54 -1.21
CA TYR A 215 -11.82 -9.44 -0.28
C TYR A 215 -12.50 -9.92 1.00
N LEU A 216 -12.35 -9.13 2.07
CA LEU A 216 -13.10 -9.35 3.30
C LEU A 216 -14.59 -9.11 3.03
N SER A 217 -15.39 -10.14 3.26
CA SER A 217 -16.85 -10.18 3.09
C SER A 217 -17.49 -10.81 4.34
N SER A 218 -18.83 -10.91 4.38
CA SER A 218 -19.51 -11.56 5.50
C SER A 218 -19.25 -13.07 5.58
N GLN A 219 -18.74 -13.68 4.51
CA GLN A 219 -18.48 -15.13 4.44
C GLN A 219 -17.13 -15.52 5.08
N ASN A 220 -16.08 -14.71 4.88
CA ASN A 220 -14.74 -14.96 5.42
C ASN A 220 -14.40 -14.08 6.64
N TYR A 221 -15.39 -13.35 7.17
CA TYR A 221 -15.27 -12.49 8.34
C TYR A 221 -14.65 -13.17 9.58
N GLY A 222 -14.83 -14.49 9.73
CA GLY A 222 -14.24 -15.26 10.83
C GLY A 222 -12.70 -15.31 10.81
N GLU A 223 -12.06 -15.12 9.64
CA GLU A 223 -10.59 -15.16 9.49
C GLU A 223 -9.88 -14.06 10.31
N LEU A 224 -10.60 -12.97 10.62
CA LEU A 224 -10.11 -11.84 11.41
C LEU A 224 -9.63 -12.24 12.81
N PHE A 225 -10.12 -13.36 13.34
CA PHE A 225 -9.87 -13.80 14.71
C PHE A 225 -8.91 -14.99 14.78
N SER A 226 -8.15 -15.23 13.71
CA SER A 226 -7.10 -16.23 13.69
C SER A 226 -5.89 -15.84 14.56
N ASN A 227 -4.91 -16.75 14.65
CA ASN A 227 -3.65 -16.48 15.37
C ASN A 227 -2.74 -15.47 14.65
N GLN A 228 -3.09 -15.05 13.43
CA GLN A 228 -2.34 -14.04 12.69
C GLN A 228 -2.59 -12.64 13.25
N ILE A 229 -1.58 -11.77 13.15
CA ILE A 229 -1.73 -10.35 13.44
C ILE A 229 -2.33 -9.68 12.21
N ILE A 230 -3.57 -9.21 12.33
CA ILE A 230 -4.33 -8.58 11.26
C ILE A 230 -4.61 -7.13 11.67
N TRP A 231 -4.38 -6.18 10.77
CA TRP A 231 -4.71 -4.78 11.00
C TRP A 231 -5.77 -4.28 10.02
N PHE A 232 -6.73 -3.51 10.53
CA PHE A 232 -7.55 -2.63 9.71
C PHE A 232 -6.86 -1.27 9.57
N VAL A 233 -6.86 -0.72 8.36
CA VAL A 233 -6.42 0.65 8.09
C VAL A 233 -7.58 1.43 7.50
N ASP A 234 -8.02 2.47 8.21
CA ASP A 234 -9.03 3.42 7.74
C ASP A 234 -8.41 4.82 7.57
N ASP A 235 -8.45 5.31 6.33
CA ASP A 235 -7.94 6.63 5.95
C ASP A 235 -9.06 7.68 5.80
N THR A 236 -10.29 7.35 6.24
CA THR A 236 -11.48 8.18 6.04
C THR A 236 -11.34 9.57 6.62
N ASN A 237 -10.75 9.67 7.81
CA ASN A 237 -10.60 10.93 8.54
C ASN A 237 -9.19 11.53 8.49
N VAL A 238 -8.36 11.14 7.53
CA VAL A 238 -6.99 11.66 7.40
C VAL A 238 -6.98 13.09 6.88
N TYR A 239 -7.69 13.36 5.79
CA TYR A 239 -7.82 14.70 5.22
C TYR A 239 -9.25 15.21 5.39
N ARG A 240 -9.45 16.02 6.43
CA ARG A 240 -10.72 16.65 6.75
C ARG A 240 -10.67 18.14 6.46
N VAL A 241 -11.79 18.70 6.06
CA VAL A 241 -11.91 20.12 5.72
C VAL A 241 -13.13 20.76 6.37
N THR A 242 -13.00 22.03 6.74
CA THR A 242 -14.12 22.90 7.06
C THR A 242 -14.38 23.84 5.88
N ILE A 243 -15.64 24.01 5.52
CA ILE A 243 -16.05 24.88 4.42
C ILE A 243 -16.37 26.26 5.01
N HIS A 244 -15.80 27.30 4.42
CA HIS A 244 -16.09 28.69 4.75
C HIS A 244 -16.44 29.45 3.47
N LYS A 245 -17.26 30.49 3.61
CA LYS A 245 -17.65 31.35 2.50
C LYS A 245 -16.69 32.54 2.45
N THR A 246 -16.11 32.82 1.29
CA THR A 246 -15.30 34.01 1.06
C THR A 246 -16.19 35.25 0.93
N PHE A 247 -15.58 36.42 1.03
CA PHE A 247 -16.27 37.70 0.82
C PHE A 247 -16.95 37.77 -0.56
N GLU A 248 -16.32 37.21 -1.59
CA GLU A 248 -16.84 37.13 -2.96
C GLU A 248 -18.01 36.12 -3.12
N GLY A 249 -18.38 35.43 -2.04
CA GLY A 249 -19.45 34.45 -2.02
C GLY A 249 -19.06 33.03 -2.44
N ASN A 250 -17.79 32.81 -2.81
CA ASN A 250 -17.26 31.49 -3.15
C ASN A 250 -17.08 30.61 -1.91
N LEU A 251 -17.26 29.30 -2.05
CA LEU A 251 -16.98 28.34 -0.98
C LEU A 251 -15.53 27.89 -1.05
N THR A 252 -14.78 28.05 0.03
CA THR A 252 -13.39 27.63 0.18
C THR A 252 -13.26 26.63 1.33
N THR A 253 -12.27 25.74 1.23
CA THR A 253 -12.03 24.70 2.23
C THR A 253 -10.75 24.98 3.01
N LYS A 254 -10.80 24.87 4.34
CA LYS A 254 -9.63 24.90 5.22
C LYS A 254 -9.39 23.51 5.80
N PRO A 255 -8.17 22.96 5.75
CA PRO A 255 -7.88 21.69 6.37
C PRO A 255 -7.95 21.82 7.89
N ILE A 256 -8.39 20.75 8.55
CA ILE A 256 -8.31 20.57 10.00
C ILE A 256 -7.49 19.32 10.31
N ASN A 257 -7.11 19.13 11.57
CA ASN A 257 -6.41 17.92 12.00
C ASN A 257 -7.24 16.69 11.64
N GLY A 258 -6.54 15.66 11.18
CA GLY A 258 -7.10 14.36 10.86
C GLY A 258 -6.40 13.26 11.65
N ALA A 259 -6.81 12.02 11.43
CA ALA A 259 -6.16 10.87 12.00
C ALA A 259 -6.22 9.65 11.08
N ILE A 260 -5.16 8.85 11.12
CA ILE A 260 -5.14 7.50 10.57
C ILE A 260 -5.58 6.57 11.70
N PHE A 261 -6.52 5.68 11.38
CA PHE A 261 -7.03 4.68 12.32
C PHE A 261 -6.48 3.31 11.91
N ILE A 262 -5.61 2.75 12.76
CA ILE A 262 -5.02 1.41 12.56
C ILE A 262 -5.43 0.53 13.72
N PHE A 263 -6.10 -0.59 13.45
CA PHE A 263 -6.80 -1.34 14.48
C PHE A 263 -6.59 -2.84 14.37
N ASN A 264 -6.24 -3.48 15.48
CA ASN A 264 -6.16 -4.93 15.60
C ASN A 264 -7.50 -5.49 16.13
N PRO A 265 -8.28 -6.23 15.31
CA PRO A 265 -9.60 -6.73 15.67
C PRO A 265 -9.56 -7.86 16.70
N ARG A 266 -8.40 -8.49 16.93
CA ARG A 266 -8.26 -9.57 17.90
C ARG A 266 -7.95 -9.04 19.29
N THR A 267 -7.03 -8.08 19.39
CA THR A 267 -6.53 -7.58 20.68
C THR A 267 -7.23 -6.31 21.16
N GLY A 268 -7.92 -5.59 20.27
CA GLY A 268 -8.48 -4.27 20.62
C GLY A 268 -7.50 -3.12 20.46
N GLN A 269 -6.22 -3.40 20.17
CA GLN A 269 -5.18 -2.39 20.07
C GLN A 269 -5.45 -1.43 18.90
N LEU A 270 -5.46 -0.14 19.20
CA LEU A 270 -5.68 0.96 18.28
C LEU A 270 -4.44 1.84 18.26
N PHE A 271 -3.81 1.95 17.09
CA PHE A 271 -2.80 2.95 16.80
C PHE A 271 -3.50 4.14 16.10
N LEU A 272 -3.67 5.23 16.83
CA LEU A 272 -4.26 6.46 16.34
C LEU A 272 -3.16 7.46 16.01
N LYS A 273 -2.81 7.57 14.72
CA LYS A 273 -1.82 8.55 14.26
C LYS A 273 -2.51 9.86 13.92
N ILE A 274 -2.24 10.90 14.71
CA ILE A 274 -2.75 12.25 14.46
C ILE A 274 -1.94 12.89 13.34
N ILE A 275 -2.63 13.43 12.34
CA ILE A 275 -2.05 14.17 11.23
C ILE A 275 -2.40 15.65 11.40
N HIS A 276 -1.40 16.43 11.78
CA HIS A 276 -1.54 17.86 12.01
C HIS A 276 -1.66 18.64 10.68
N THR A 277 -2.32 19.81 10.72
CA THR A 277 -2.54 20.66 9.54
C THR A 277 -1.26 21.10 8.82
N SER A 278 -0.12 21.14 9.53
CA SER A 278 1.19 21.49 8.95
C SER A 278 1.61 20.57 7.81
N VAL A 279 1.18 19.30 7.80
CA VAL A 279 1.48 18.34 6.73
C VAL A 279 0.88 18.78 5.38
N TRP A 280 -0.19 19.56 5.41
CA TRP A 280 -0.89 20.05 4.22
C TRP A 280 -0.35 21.39 3.71
N ALA A 281 0.52 22.06 4.47
CA ALA A 281 1.01 23.39 4.15
C ALA A 281 1.84 23.38 2.85
N GLY A 282 1.52 24.30 1.94
CA GLY A 282 2.20 24.42 0.64
C GLY A 282 1.91 23.30 -0.37
N GLN A 283 1.06 22.32 -0.02
CA GLN A 283 0.77 21.17 -0.88
C GLN A 283 -0.50 21.37 -1.71
N LYS A 284 -0.55 20.70 -2.87
CA LYS A 284 -1.74 20.65 -3.75
C LYS A 284 -2.19 19.20 -3.94
N ARG A 285 -3.44 19.01 -4.40
CA ARG A 285 -4.05 17.67 -4.61
C ARG A 285 -4.08 16.83 -3.32
N LEU A 286 -4.49 17.46 -2.23
CA LEU A 286 -4.45 16.92 -0.87
C LEU A 286 -5.19 15.58 -0.71
N GLY A 287 -6.28 15.35 -1.45
CA GLY A 287 -6.99 14.06 -1.42
C GLY A 287 -6.16 12.87 -1.93
N GLN A 288 -5.22 13.09 -2.86
CA GLN A 288 -4.26 12.05 -3.24
C GLN A 288 -3.14 11.97 -2.20
N LEU A 289 -2.58 13.11 -1.81
CA LEU A 289 -1.50 13.17 -0.82
C LEU A 289 -1.87 12.46 0.49
N ALA A 290 -3.11 12.60 0.96
CA ALA A 290 -3.61 11.93 2.16
C ALA A 290 -3.41 10.41 2.13
N LYS A 291 -3.69 9.77 0.99
CA LYS A 291 -3.54 8.31 0.83
C LYS A 291 -2.07 7.88 0.86
N TRP A 292 -1.21 8.64 0.19
CA TRP A 292 0.23 8.38 0.18
C TRP A 292 0.85 8.60 1.56
N LYS A 293 0.47 9.69 2.25
CA LYS A 293 0.91 9.95 3.62
C LYS A 293 0.41 8.90 4.59
N THR A 294 -0.81 8.40 4.40
CA THR A 294 -1.33 7.27 5.20
C THR A 294 -0.45 6.03 5.01
N ALA A 295 -0.16 5.65 3.76
CA ALA A 295 0.66 4.47 3.49
C ALA A 295 2.11 4.62 4.00
N GLU A 296 2.67 5.83 3.92
CA GLU A 296 3.99 6.16 4.48
C GLU A 296 4.03 5.98 6.00
N GLU A 297 3.05 6.52 6.73
CA GLU A 297 2.97 6.40 8.19
C GLU A 297 2.69 4.96 8.64
N VAL A 298 1.84 4.22 7.90
CA VAL A 298 1.61 2.78 8.16
C VAL A 298 2.90 1.99 7.98
N ALA A 299 3.65 2.22 6.90
CA ALA A 299 4.93 1.55 6.67
C ALA A 299 5.98 1.94 7.72
N ALA A 300 6.01 3.21 8.15
CA ALA A 300 6.89 3.66 9.23
C ALA A 300 6.56 2.99 10.56
N LEU A 301 5.27 2.83 10.89
CA LEU A 301 4.83 2.11 12.08
C LEU A 301 5.29 0.64 12.03
N ILE A 302 5.10 -0.05 10.91
CA ILE A 302 5.54 -1.45 10.76
C ILE A 302 7.06 -1.58 10.94
N ARG A 303 7.85 -0.66 10.35
CA ARG A 303 9.32 -0.61 10.55
C ARG A 303 9.73 -0.39 12.00
N SER A 304 8.89 0.28 12.80
CA SER A 304 9.18 0.55 14.22
C SER A 304 8.87 -0.64 15.14
N LEU A 305 8.13 -1.64 14.67
CA LEU A 305 7.76 -2.81 15.45
C LEU A 305 8.76 -3.96 15.27
N PRO A 306 9.01 -4.75 16.33
CA PRO A 306 9.70 -6.04 16.21
C PRO A 306 9.01 -6.97 15.21
N VAL A 307 9.78 -7.84 14.56
CA VAL A 307 9.30 -8.74 13.48
C VAL A 307 8.16 -9.65 13.95
N GLU A 308 8.14 -9.99 15.25
CA GLU A 308 7.12 -10.82 15.90
C GLU A 308 5.77 -10.10 16.01
N GLU A 309 5.77 -8.77 16.12
CA GLU A 309 4.57 -7.94 16.25
C GLU A 309 4.08 -7.38 14.91
N GLN A 310 4.84 -7.59 13.82
CA GLN A 310 4.46 -7.13 12.50
C GLN A 310 3.21 -7.86 11.99
N PRO A 311 2.27 -7.13 11.36
CA PRO A 311 1.05 -7.74 10.83
C PRO A 311 1.39 -8.70 9.69
N LYS A 312 0.71 -9.85 9.65
CA LYS A 312 0.74 -10.74 8.47
C LYS A 312 -0.25 -10.30 7.41
N GLN A 313 -1.30 -9.57 7.81
CA GLN A 313 -2.33 -9.08 6.92
C GLN A 313 -2.77 -7.66 7.27
N ILE A 314 -2.95 -6.83 6.24
CA ILE A 314 -3.51 -5.49 6.35
C ILE A 314 -4.76 -5.42 5.48
N ILE A 315 -5.88 -5.09 6.13
CA ILE A 315 -7.18 -4.94 5.48
C ILE A 315 -7.51 -3.45 5.39
N VAL A 316 -7.71 -2.95 4.16
CA VAL A 316 -8.09 -1.56 3.94
C VAL A 316 -9.59 -1.40 3.78
N THR A 317 -10.16 -0.38 4.42
CA THR A 317 -11.58 -0.04 4.27
C THR A 317 -11.89 0.55 2.90
N ARG A 318 -10.94 1.27 2.28
CA ARG A 318 -11.13 1.95 1.00
C ARG A 318 -10.14 1.45 -0.05
N LYS A 319 -10.67 0.99 -1.19
CA LYS A 319 -9.87 0.46 -2.33
C LYS A 319 -8.76 1.41 -2.81
N GLY A 320 -8.93 2.73 -2.61
CA GLY A 320 -7.91 3.72 -2.96
C GLY A 320 -6.60 3.62 -2.16
N MET A 321 -6.57 2.87 -1.07
CA MET A 321 -5.39 2.63 -0.23
C MET A 321 -4.58 1.40 -0.64
N LEU A 322 -5.12 0.51 -1.50
CA LEU A 322 -4.41 -0.68 -1.99
C LEU A 322 -3.11 -0.28 -2.69
N ASP A 323 -3.20 0.52 -3.77
CA ASP A 323 -2.01 0.90 -4.55
C ASP A 323 -0.94 1.62 -3.71
N PRO A 324 -1.25 2.61 -2.84
CA PRO A 324 -0.22 3.25 -2.02
C PRO A 324 0.45 2.30 -1.03
N LEU A 325 -0.30 1.39 -0.38
CA LEU A 325 0.28 0.44 0.57
C LEU A 325 1.15 -0.60 -0.13
N GLU A 326 0.72 -1.17 -1.26
CA GLU A 326 1.52 -2.10 -2.07
C GLU A 326 2.91 -1.52 -2.39
N VAL A 327 2.98 -0.20 -2.55
CA VAL A 327 4.21 0.51 -2.95
C VAL A 327 5.09 0.85 -1.77
N HIS A 328 4.49 1.16 -0.63
CA HIS A 328 5.22 1.50 0.59
C HIS A 328 5.64 0.26 1.39
N LEU A 329 5.01 -0.90 1.15
CA LEU A 329 5.29 -2.18 1.79
C LEU A 329 6.06 -3.16 0.89
N LEU A 330 6.71 -2.69 -0.18
CA LEU A 330 7.60 -3.56 -0.99
C LEU A 330 8.75 -4.16 -0.15
N ASP A 331 9.18 -3.47 0.90
CA ASP A 331 10.19 -3.96 1.84
C ASP A 331 9.65 -5.09 2.75
N PHE A 332 8.34 -5.37 2.71
CA PHE A 332 7.64 -6.32 3.56
C PHE A 332 6.83 -7.34 2.73
N PRO A 333 7.49 -8.23 1.98
CA PRO A 333 6.83 -9.13 1.02
C PRO A 333 5.86 -10.13 1.67
N ASN A 334 6.04 -10.40 2.97
CA ASN A 334 5.21 -11.33 3.73
C ASN A 334 3.89 -10.74 4.23
N ILE A 335 3.63 -9.44 3.99
CA ILE A 335 2.42 -8.76 4.44
C ILE A 335 1.39 -8.78 3.31
N VAL A 336 0.29 -9.48 3.55
CA VAL A 336 -0.83 -9.56 2.62
C VAL A 336 -1.70 -8.30 2.72
N ILE A 337 -1.94 -7.62 1.60
CA ILE A 337 -2.81 -6.43 1.55
C ILE A 337 -4.15 -6.81 0.91
N LYS A 338 -5.22 -6.73 1.69
CA LYS A 338 -6.58 -7.14 1.26
C LYS A 338 -7.56 -5.96 1.31
N GLY A 339 -8.48 -5.91 0.35
CA GLY A 339 -9.60 -4.97 0.36
C GLY A 339 -10.78 -5.50 1.19
N SER A 340 -11.61 -4.58 1.69
CA SER A 340 -12.89 -4.92 2.34
C SER A 340 -14.08 -4.58 1.44
N GLU A 341 -15.03 -5.51 1.31
CA GLU A 341 -16.38 -5.23 0.79
C GLU A 341 -17.30 -4.71 1.89
N LEU A 342 -16.98 -5.02 3.15
CA LEU A 342 -17.68 -4.49 4.32
C LEU A 342 -17.37 -3.01 4.49
N GLN A 343 -18.40 -2.17 4.58
CA GLN A 343 -18.25 -0.74 4.88
C GLN A 343 -18.27 -0.51 6.41
N LEU A 344 -17.20 -0.91 7.09
CA LEU A 344 -17.09 -0.80 8.55
C LEU A 344 -17.09 0.67 9.01
N PRO A 345 -17.75 1.01 10.14
CA PRO A 345 -18.01 2.39 10.54
C PRO A 345 -16.86 3.01 11.37
N PHE A 346 -15.60 2.67 11.11
CA PHE A 346 -14.45 3.17 11.90
C PHE A 346 -14.34 4.69 11.91
N GLN A 347 -14.82 5.36 10.84
CA GLN A 347 -14.91 6.82 10.81
C GLN A 347 -15.73 7.44 11.95
N ALA A 348 -16.71 6.71 12.49
CA ALA A 348 -17.56 7.16 13.58
C ALA A 348 -16.83 7.19 14.92
N CYS A 349 -15.66 6.55 15.03
CA CYS A 349 -14.84 6.58 16.23
C CYS A 349 -14.44 8.02 16.61
N LEU A 350 -14.21 8.89 15.62
CA LEU A 350 -13.92 10.32 15.87
C LEU A 350 -15.09 11.12 16.47
N LYS A 351 -16.30 10.56 16.51
CA LYS A 351 -17.45 11.18 17.16
C LYS A 351 -17.45 10.97 18.69
N VAL A 352 -16.57 10.09 19.19
CA VAL A 352 -16.29 9.94 20.62
C VAL A 352 -15.44 11.12 21.07
N GLU A 353 -15.89 11.82 22.13
CA GLU A 353 -15.28 13.07 22.62
C GLU A 353 -13.79 12.89 22.95
N LYS A 354 -13.42 11.78 23.60
CA LYS A 354 -12.02 11.45 23.93
C LYS A 354 -11.10 11.51 22.72
N PHE A 355 -11.52 10.94 21.59
CA PHE A 355 -10.74 10.97 20.34
C PHE A 355 -10.85 12.31 19.61
N GLY A 356 -12.07 12.85 19.52
CA GLY A 356 -12.34 14.11 18.83
C GLY A 356 -11.54 15.28 19.41
N ASP A 357 -11.57 15.44 20.73
CA ASP A 357 -10.87 16.51 21.44
C ASP A 357 -9.36 16.35 21.35
N LEU A 358 -8.86 15.12 21.51
CA LEU A 358 -7.43 14.82 21.37
C LEU A 358 -6.89 15.24 20.00
N ILE A 359 -7.61 14.92 18.93
CA ILE A 359 -7.20 15.26 17.56
C ILE A 359 -7.31 16.76 17.30
N LEU A 360 -8.37 17.41 17.79
CA LEU A 360 -8.56 18.85 17.59
C LEU A 360 -7.54 19.70 18.35
N ARG A 361 -7.13 19.27 19.56
CA ARG A 361 -6.18 20.00 20.41
C ARG A 361 -4.71 19.73 20.08
N ALA A 362 -4.41 18.70 19.29
CA ALA A 362 -3.03 18.36 18.93
C ALA A 362 -2.35 19.48 18.14
N ILE A 363 -1.16 19.87 18.59
CA ILE A 363 -0.30 20.89 17.97
C ILE A 363 0.75 20.30 17.01
N GLU A 364 1.00 19.00 17.11
CA GLU A 364 1.98 18.28 16.30
C GLU A 364 1.49 16.86 15.93
N PRO A 365 2.05 16.24 14.87
CA PRO A 365 1.75 14.86 14.53
C PRO A 365 2.30 13.91 15.61
N GLN A 366 1.43 13.08 16.18
CA GLN A 366 1.81 12.13 17.22
C GLN A 366 1.07 10.80 17.07
N MET A 367 1.69 9.71 17.50
CA MET A 367 1.08 8.39 17.58
C MET A 367 0.54 8.19 19.00
N VAL A 368 -0.74 7.83 19.11
CA VAL A 368 -1.37 7.55 20.40
C VAL A 368 -1.92 6.13 20.40
N LEU A 369 -1.59 5.37 21.43
CA LEU A 369 -2.03 4.00 21.62
C LEU A 369 -3.27 3.95 22.50
N PHE A 370 -4.25 3.16 22.08
CA PHE A 370 -5.45 2.85 22.85
C PHE A 370 -5.73 1.36 22.81
N ASN A 371 -6.47 0.86 23.79
CA ASN A 371 -7.18 -0.40 23.67
C ASN A 371 -8.67 -0.08 23.55
N ILE A 372 -9.24 -0.23 22.36
CA ILE A 372 -10.65 0.14 22.11
C ILE A 372 -11.65 -0.83 22.75
N TYR A 373 -11.19 -1.99 23.23
CA TYR A 373 -12.01 -2.94 23.97
C TYR A 373 -12.00 -2.70 25.47
N ASP A 374 -11.21 -1.75 25.97
CA ASP A 374 -11.02 -1.53 27.41
C ASP A 374 -10.69 -2.87 28.11
N ASP A 375 -11.60 -3.38 28.95
CA ASP A 375 -11.49 -4.61 29.73
C ASP A 375 -12.35 -5.77 29.22
N TRP A 376 -13.06 -5.62 28.09
CA TRP A 376 -14.05 -6.61 27.61
C TRP A 376 -13.47 -8.01 27.39
N LEU A 377 -12.20 -8.11 27.00
CA LEU A 377 -11.55 -9.41 26.74
C LEU A 377 -11.38 -10.28 28.00
N SER A 378 -11.67 -9.73 29.19
CA SER A 378 -11.70 -10.50 30.43
C SER A 378 -12.95 -11.39 30.57
N THR A 379 -14.08 -10.97 30.00
CA THR A 379 -15.37 -11.68 30.11
C THR A 379 -15.88 -12.23 28.78
N ILE A 380 -15.54 -11.60 27.64
CA ILE A 380 -16.02 -12.00 26.32
C ILE A 380 -14.88 -12.28 25.33
N THR A 381 -15.19 -13.05 24.29
CA THR A 381 -14.23 -13.37 23.21
C THR A 381 -13.96 -12.14 22.33
N SER A 382 -12.81 -12.14 21.64
CA SER A 382 -12.46 -11.10 20.67
C SER A 382 -13.51 -10.92 19.57
N TYR A 383 -14.13 -12.01 19.11
CA TYR A 383 -15.24 -11.97 18.15
C TYR A 383 -16.43 -11.16 18.69
N THR A 384 -16.85 -11.43 19.92
CA THR A 384 -17.97 -10.73 20.55
C THR A 384 -17.62 -9.27 20.85
N ALA A 385 -16.40 -9.01 21.33
CA ALA A 385 -15.90 -7.65 21.60
C ALA A 385 -15.86 -6.80 20.31
N PHE A 386 -15.41 -7.38 19.20
CA PHE A 386 -15.45 -6.73 17.90
C PHE A 386 -16.89 -6.47 17.47
N SER A 387 -17.80 -7.44 17.59
CA SER A 387 -19.21 -7.26 17.22
C SER A 387 -19.87 -6.14 18.03
N ARG A 388 -19.62 -6.09 19.35
CA ARG A 388 -20.05 -4.99 20.24
C ARG A 388 -19.52 -3.65 19.77
N LEU A 389 -18.23 -3.57 19.45
CA LEU A 389 -17.62 -2.34 18.92
C LEU A 389 -18.29 -1.88 17.62
N ILE A 390 -18.51 -2.79 16.67
CA ILE A 390 -19.16 -2.44 15.39
C ILE A 390 -20.59 -1.96 15.60
N LEU A 391 -21.36 -2.58 16.50
CA LEU A 391 -22.69 -2.10 16.88
C LEU A 391 -22.65 -0.67 17.41
N ILE A 392 -21.76 -0.38 18.36
CA ILE A 392 -21.62 0.96 18.94
C ILE A 392 -21.24 1.98 17.86
N LEU A 393 -20.20 1.69 17.07
CA LEU A 393 -19.71 2.59 16.03
C LEU A 393 -20.75 2.79 14.91
N ARG A 394 -21.50 1.75 14.54
CA ARG A 394 -22.58 1.86 13.55
C ARG A 394 -23.72 2.70 14.08
N ALA A 395 -24.13 2.52 15.33
CA ALA A 395 -25.14 3.33 15.98
C ALA A 395 -24.71 4.80 16.06
N LEU A 396 -23.45 5.09 16.43
CA LEU A 396 -22.87 6.45 16.39
C LEU A 396 -22.81 7.04 14.97
N HIS A 397 -22.61 6.19 13.96
CA HIS A 397 -22.64 6.61 12.57
C HIS A 397 -24.04 7.06 12.15
N VAL A 398 -25.06 6.27 12.50
CA VAL A 398 -26.48 6.48 12.19
C VAL A 398 -27.09 7.65 12.98
N SER A 399 -27.01 7.60 14.30
CA SER A 399 -27.58 8.60 15.20
C SER A 399 -26.66 8.82 16.39
N GLN A 400 -25.86 9.89 16.32
CA GLN A 400 -24.89 10.23 17.34
C GLN A 400 -25.56 10.55 18.69
N ASP A 401 -26.57 11.42 18.70
CA ASP A 401 -27.18 11.91 19.93
C ASP A 401 -27.91 10.80 20.70
N ARG A 402 -28.72 10.00 19.99
CA ARG A 402 -29.43 8.87 20.61
C ARG A 402 -28.47 7.81 21.14
N THR A 403 -27.40 7.51 20.41
CA THR A 403 -26.42 6.52 20.84
C THR A 403 -25.67 6.99 22.09
N LYS A 404 -25.32 8.29 22.18
CA LYS A 404 -24.72 8.86 23.40
C LYS A 404 -25.65 8.78 24.60
N LEU A 405 -26.94 9.04 24.42
CA LEU A 405 -27.96 8.88 25.47
C LEU A 405 -28.11 7.41 25.91
N LEU A 406 -28.05 6.46 24.98
CA LEU A 406 -28.09 5.03 25.32
C LEU A 406 -26.83 4.57 26.07
N LEU A 407 -25.65 5.08 25.69
CA LEU A 407 -24.39 4.75 26.36
C LEU A 407 -24.31 5.34 27.77
N ARG A 408 -24.93 6.50 28.01
CA ARG A 408 -24.92 7.19 29.31
C ARG A 408 -26.35 7.65 29.66
N PRO A 409 -27.21 6.72 30.10
CA PRO A 409 -28.62 7.04 30.37
C PRO A 409 -28.80 7.87 31.65
N ASP A 410 -27.88 7.73 32.61
CA ASP A 410 -27.90 8.38 33.91
C ASP A 410 -26.51 8.90 34.31
N ALA A 411 -26.48 9.81 35.28
CA ALA A 411 -25.23 10.39 35.80
C ALA A 411 -24.39 9.40 36.63
N THR A 412 -25.00 8.29 37.05
CA THR A 412 -24.34 7.19 37.78
C THR A 412 -23.47 6.32 36.89
N THR A 413 -23.71 6.32 35.57
CA THR A 413 -22.87 5.63 34.60
C THR A 413 -21.53 6.34 34.44
N ILE A 414 -20.49 5.81 35.09
CA ILE A 414 -19.13 6.33 35.02
C ILE A 414 -18.31 5.66 33.92
N THR A 415 -17.39 6.41 33.33
CA THR A 415 -16.33 5.92 32.45
C THR A 415 -15.01 6.15 33.16
N GLN A 416 -14.19 5.11 33.30
CA GLN A 416 -12.87 5.25 33.92
C GLN A 416 -11.96 6.11 33.04
N ASP A 417 -11.02 6.85 33.64
CA ASP A 417 -10.17 7.80 32.90
C ASP A 417 -9.34 7.14 31.79
N HIS A 418 -8.90 5.90 32.01
CA HIS A 418 -8.13 5.12 31.04
C HIS A 418 -9.01 4.38 30.03
N HIS A 419 -10.32 4.23 30.29
CA HIS A 419 -11.28 3.59 29.39
C HIS A 419 -11.91 4.55 28.39
N ILE A 420 -12.50 4.00 27.34
CA ILE A 420 -13.23 4.74 26.32
C ILE A 420 -14.73 4.60 26.54
N TRP A 421 -15.18 3.41 26.91
CA TRP A 421 -16.58 3.07 27.06
C TRP A 421 -17.03 3.07 28.54
N PRO A 422 -18.32 3.27 28.80
CA PRO A 422 -18.86 3.18 30.15
C PRO A 422 -18.62 1.80 30.80
N SER A 423 -18.37 1.79 32.11
CA SER A 423 -18.23 0.55 32.87
C SER A 423 -19.61 -0.01 33.21
N LEU A 424 -20.03 -1.07 32.52
CA LEU A 424 -21.32 -1.73 32.67
C LEU A 424 -21.13 -3.23 32.99
N SER A 425 -22.10 -3.85 33.67
CA SER A 425 -22.14 -5.32 33.83
C SER A 425 -22.46 -6.02 32.50
N ASP A 426 -22.19 -7.32 32.42
CA ASP A 426 -22.46 -8.11 31.21
C ASP A 426 -23.96 -8.11 30.85
N GLU A 427 -24.87 -8.13 31.84
CA GLU A 427 -26.32 -8.04 31.58
C GLU A 427 -26.72 -6.66 31.03
N ALA A 428 -26.14 -5.59 31.58
CA ALA A 428 -26.40 -4.23 31.10
C ALA A 428 -25.86 -4.04 29.67
N TRP A 429 -24.70 -4.61 29.36
CA TRP A 429 -24.17 -4.64 27.98
C TRP A 429 -25.11 -5.37 27.03
N LEU A 430 -25.68 -6.51 27.43
CA LEU A 430 -26.61 -7.26 26.58
C LEU A 430 -27.88 -6.44 26.26
N GLN A 431 -28.46 -5.75 27.24
CA GLN A 431 -29.61 -4.87 27.02
C GLN A 431 -29.27 -3.69 26.10
N LEU A 432 -28.08 -3.11 26.28
CA LEU A 432 -27.59 -2.02 25.45
C LEU A 432 -27.35 -2.48 24.01
N GLU A 433 -26.73 -3.63 23.79
CA GLU A 433 -26.49 -4.20 22.46
C GLU A 433 -27.79 -4.40 21.68
N VAL A 434 -28.86 -4.90 22.33
CA VAL A 434 -30.19 -5.02 21.73
C VAL A 434 -30.73 -3.65 21.33
N SER A 435 -30.63 -2.66 22.23
CA SER A 435 -31.10 -1.29 21.97
C SER A 435 -30.36 -0.62 20.81
N LEU A 436 -29.04 -0.83 20.71
CA LEU A 436 -28.21 -0.33 19.61
C LEU A 436 -28.54 -1.01 18.28
N LYS A 437 -28.73 -2.33 18.31
CA LYS A 437 -29.18 -3.09 17.14
C LYS A 437 -30.53 -2.58 16.63
N ASP A 438 -31.50 -2.40 17.51
CA ASP A 438 -32.84 -1.91 17.15
C ASP A 438 -32.77 -0.50 16.57
N LEU A 439 -31.91 0.37 17.11
CA LEU A 439 -31.68 1.71 16.57
C LEU A 439 -31.17 1.66 15.12
N ILE A 440 -30.20 0.78 14.83
CA ILE A 440 -29.62 0.61 13.49
C ILE A 440 -30.67 0.06 12.51
N LEU A 441 -31.38 -1.00 12.91
CA LEU A 441 -32.39 -1.65 12.06
C LEU A 441 -33.56 -0.72 11.77
N ASN A 442 -34.04 0.03 12.76
CA ASN A 442 -35.14 0.97 12.58
C ASN A 442 -34.77 2.12 11.64
N ASP A 443 -33.53 2.61 11.67
CA ASP A 443 -33.05 3.60 10.70
C ASP A 443 -32.97 3.02 9.28
N TYR A 444 -32.46 1.79 9.14
CA TYR A 444 -32.41 1.09 7.86
C TYR A 444 -33.83 0.88 7.28
N GLY A 445 -34.76 0.38 8.09
CA GLY A 445 -36.15 0.16 7.70
C GLY A 445 -36.85 1.45 7.27
N LYS A 446 -36.60 2.57 7.96
CA LYS A 446 -37.13 3.89 7.57
C LYS A 446 -36.53 4.42 6.27
N LYS A 447 -35.23 4.24 6.06
CA LYS A 447 -34.55 4.74 4.84
C LYS A 447 -34.93 3.94 3.60
N ASN A 448 -35.12 2.64 3.75
CA ASN A 448 -35.40 1.72 2.64
C ASN A 448 -36.88 1.33 2.53
N ASN A 449 -37.75 1.84 3.41
CA ASN A 449 -39.16 1.45 3.51
C ASN A 449 -39.36 -0.07 3.64
N VAL A 450 -38.55 -0.73 4.48
CA VAL A 450 -38.60 -2.17 4.75
C VAL A 450 -39.07 -2.41 6.18
N ASN A 451 -39.94 -3.40 6.37
CA ASN A 451 -40.31 -3.85 7.71
C ASN A 451 -39.14 -4.62 8.35
N VAL A 452 -38.62 -4.13 9.46
CA VAL A 452 -37.48 -4.75 10.16
C VAL A 452 -37.78 -6.17 10.66
N ALA A 453 -39.05 -6.49 10.92
CA ALA A 453 -39.46 -7.81 11.41
C ALA A 453 -39.37 -8.91 10.33
N SER A 454 -39.32 -8.55 9.04
CA SER A 454 -39.19 -9.52 7.95
C SER A 454 -37.74 -9.84 7.59
N LEU A 455 -36.76 -9.21 8.25
CA LEU A 455 -35.34 -9.43 7.96
C LEU A 455 -34.86 -10.76 8.54
N THR A 456 -34.14 -11.51 7.71
CA THR A 456 -33.42 -12.72 8.11
C THR A 456 -32.18 -12.39 8.95
N GLN A 457 -31.65 -13.36 9.70
CA GLN A 457 -30.44 -13.16 10.50
C GLN A 457 -29.21 -12.79 9.65
N SER A 458 -29.11 -13.36 8.44
CA SER A 458 -28.06 -13.00 7.48
C SER A 458 -28.17 -11.55 7.04
N GLU A 459 -29.36 -11.07 6.71
CA GLU A 459 -29.57 -9.67 6.31
C GLU A 459 -29.29 -8.71 7.47
N ILE A 460 -29.73 -9.04 8.68
CA ILE A 460 -29.42 -8.24 9.88
C ILE A 460 -27.91 -8.10 10.06
N ARG A 461 -27.17 -9.21 9.95
CA ARG A 461 -25.70 -9.20 10.03
C ARG A 461 -25.09 -8.32 8.94
N ASP A 462 -25.54 -8.48 7.70
CA ASP A 462 -25.02 -7.76 6.55
C ASP A 462 -25.30 -6.24 6.67
N ILE A 463 -26.46 -5.83 7.19
CA ILE A 463 -26.80 -4.42 7.50
C ILE A 463 -25.83 -3.85 8.53
N ILE A 464 -25.58 -4.58 9.63
CA ILE A 464 -24.69 -4.12 10.71
C ILE A 464 -23.24 -4.00 10.21
N LEU A 465 -22.77 -4.98 9.44
CA LEU A 465 -21.43 -4.99 8.85
C LEU A 465 -21.29 -4.00 7.67
N GLY A 466 -22.41 -3.49 7.15
CA GLY A 466 -22.44 -2.47 6.09
C GLY A 466 -22.17 -3.05 4.71
N MET A 467 -22.69 -4.24 4.42
CA MET A 467 -22.75 -4.76 3.05
C MET A 467 -23.88 -4.10 2.26
N GLU A 468 -23.68 -3.96 0.95
CA GLU A 468 -24.72 -3.53 0.04
C GLU A 468 -25.71 -4.67 -0.18
N ILE A 469 -26.89 -4.57 0.43
CA ILE A 469 -27.99 -5.52 0.24
C ILE A 469 -28.97 -4.89 -0.75
N SER A 470 -29.34 -5.62 -1.80
CA SER A 470 -30.49 -5.27 -2.63
C SER A 470 -31.75 -5.37 -1.77
N ALA A 471 -32.58 -4.32 -1.70
CA ALA A 471 -33.79 -4.37 -0.90
C ALA A 471 -34.62 -5.62 -1.28
N PRO A 472 -35.22 -6.36 -0.33
CA PRO A 472 -35.98 -7.57 -0.61
C PRO A 472 -37.13 -7.37 -1.61
N SER A 473 -37.60 -6.13 -1.78
CA SER A 473 -38.62 -5.74 -2.77
C SER A 473 -38.09 -5.62 -4.21
N LEU A 474 -36.77 -5.67 -4.41
CA LEU A 474 -36.06 -5.52 -5.68
C LEU A 474 -35.24 -6.77 -6.08
N GLN A 475 -35.22 -7.81 -5.23
CA GLN A 475 -34.80 -9.17 -5.60
C GLN A 475 -36.01 -9.91 -6.17
#